data_AF-A0A672HYX5-F1
#
_entry.id   AF-A0A672HYX5-F1
#
_cell.length_a   1.000
_cell.length_b   1.000
_cell.length_c   1.000
_cell.angle_alpha   90.00
_cell.angle_beta   90.00
_cell.angle_gamma   90.00
#
_symmetry.space_group_name_H-M   'P 1'
#
loop_
_entity.id
_entity.type
_entity.pdbx_description
1 polymer ?
#
loop_
_entity_poly.entity_id
_entity_poly.type
_entity_poly.pdbx_seq_one_letter_code
_entity_poly.pdbx_strand_id
1 'polypeptide(L)'
;MGSFKGHALPGSFFLVAGIWWTGKYSLWHATRRNKNLGSTRLASRASQRRLEIIESSVILFFSVVGMLAEQFVADGPRLQLYDFAEKHWENLMNWQHATMYLFFGLAGTVSLIIHTTDTAPLALDRLMLAIAFFNEGFLFLYHLHGRSMLDVHVHQLLLYAVFGEALVAFLEVFHRGNILLELLRCTFTVLQGSWFWEIGFVLYPPRGPEWDLKDHSNMMFITMCYSWHLAFAMLVVGVLYCTVSCVVRSRLKRTPPMEMGLLKTRERDADSEDEIL
;
A
#
# COMPACT_ATOMS: atom_id res chain seq x y z
N MET A 1 14.66 -4.04 -21.61
CA MET A 1 13.89 -2.91 -22.20
C MET A 1 12.55 -2.81 -21.50
N GLY A 2 12.01 -1.60 -21.34
CA GLY A 2 10.66 -1.43 -20.78
C GLY A 2 9.60 -1.94 -21.76
N SER A 3 8.39 -2.16 -21.26
CA SER A 3 7.23 -2.48 -22.10
C SER A 3 5.97 -1.91 -21.47
N PHE A 4 4.91 -1.75 -22.27
CA PHE A 4 3.60 -1.33 -21.75
C PHE A 4 3.15 -2.22 -20.58
N LYS A 5 3.22 -3.55 -20.75
CA LYS A 5 2.87 -4.52 -19.71
C LYS A 5 3.74 -4.39 -18.47
N GLY A 6 5.04 -4.14 -18.67
CA GLY A 6 6.01 -3.92 -17.59
C GLY A 6 5.71 -2.70 -16.73
N HIS A 7 4.94 -1.73 -17.23
CA HIS A 7 4.49 -0.57 -16.43
C HIS A 7 3.04 -0.72 -15.95
N ALA A 8 2.13 -1.22 -16.80
CA ALA A 8 0.73 -1.39 -16.45
C ALA A 8 0.52 -2.42 -15.32
N LEU A 9 1.34 -3.48 -15.27
CA LEU A 9 1.26 -4.50 -14.22
C LEU A 9 1.59 -3.94 -12.83
N PRO A 10 2.78 -3.37 -12.56
CA PRO A 10 3.07 -2.76 -11.27
C PRO A 10 2.12 -1.59 -10.97
N GLY A 11 1.78 -0.78 -11.98
CA GLY A 11 0.80 0.31 -11.82
C GLY A 11 -0.55 -0.18 -11.28
N SER A 12 -1.02 -1.33 -11.77
CA SER A 12 -2.26 -1.95 -11.28
C SER A 12 -2.15 -2.44 -9.84
N PHE A 13 -1.02 -3.04 -9.45
CA PHE A 13 -0.80 -3.45 -8.06
C PHE A 13 -0.84 -2.26 -7.10
N PHE A 14 -0.15 -1.16 -7.42
CA PHE A 14 -0.15 0.05 -6.60
C PHE A 14 -1.54 0.71 -6.54
N LEU A 15 -2.28 0.77 -7.65
CA LEU A 15 -3.65 1.30 -7.64
C LEU A 15 -4.57 0.49 -6.71
N VAL A 16 -4.54 -0.84 -6.82
CA VAL A 16 -5.35 -1.73 -5.97
C VAL A 16 -4.94 -1.59 -4.51
N ALA A 17 -3.64 -1.56 -4.22
CA ALA A 17 -3.12 -1.39 -2.86
C ALA A 17 -3.52 -0.03 -2.26
N GLY A 18 -3.40 1.06 -3.01
CA GLY A 18 -3.77 2.40 -2.55
C GLY A 18 -5.27 2.53 -2.24
N ILE A 19 -6.14 1.97 -3.09
CA ILE A 19 -7.59 1.94 -2.86
C ILE A 19 -7.93 1.07 -1.65
N TRP A 20 -7.33 -0.13 -1.56
CA TRP A 20 -7.52 -1.05 -0.44
C TRP A 20 -7.12 -0.42 0.89
N TRP A 21 -5.92 0.16 0.95
CA TRP A 21 -5.40 0.85 2.13
C TRP A 21 -6.28 2.03 2.52
N THR A 22 -6.75 2.83 1.56
CA THR A 22 -7.68 3.92 1.83
C THR A 22 -8.93 3.41 2.55
N GLY A 23 -9.56 2.35 2.01
CA GLY A 23 -10.73 1.73 2.64
C GLY A 23 -10.44 1.20 4.04
N LYS A 24 -9.31 0.50 4.21
CA LYS A 24 -8.84 -0.07 5.49
C LYS A 24 -8.66 1.01 6.56
N TYR A 25 -7.86 2.04 6.29
CA TYR A 25 -7.58 3.11 7.25
C TYR A 25 -8.82 3.96 7.55
N SER A 26 -9.65 4.24 6.53
CA SER A 26 -10.92 4.95 6.71
C SER A 26 -11.86 4.18 7.64
N LEU A 27 -12.00 2.86 7.44
CA LEU A 27 -12.82 2.00 8.28
C LEU A 27 -12.30 1.97 9.72
N TRP A 28 -10.98 1.83 9.91
CA TRP A 28 -10.38 1.83 11.23
C TRP A 28 -10.54 3.16 11.95
N HIS A 29 -10.34 4.27 11.26
CA HIS A 29 -10.54 5.60 11.81
C HIS A 29 -12.00 5.84 12.20
N ALA A 30 -12.96 5.55 11.30
CA ALA A 30 -14.39 5.71 11.57
C ALA A 30 -14.86 4.80 12.73
N THR A 31 -14.35 3.57 12.81
CA THR A 31 -14.65 2.65 13.90
C THR A 31 -14.00 3.10 15.21
N ARG A 32 -12.80 3.70 15.18
CA ARG A 32 -12.12 4.29 16.35
C ARG A 32 -12.86 5.49 16.94
N ARG A 33 -13.39 6.36 16.11
CA ARG A 33 -14.06 7.60 16.53
C ARG A 33 -15.42 7.36 17.21
N ASN A 34 -16.13 6.29 16.87
CA ASN A 34 -17.49 6.01 17.36
C ASN A 34 -17.54 5.02 18.55
N LYS A 35 -16.43 4.87 19.31
CA LYS A 35 -16.21 3.83 20.33
C LYS A 35 -16.94 3.97 21.67
N ASN A 36 -17.97 4.80 21.79
CA ASN A 36 -18.76 4.87 23.02
C ASN A 36 -19.70 3.65 23.26
N LEU A 37 -19.71 2.63 22.39
CA LEU A 37 -20.51 1.39 22.58
C LEU A 37 -19.58 0.16 22.74
N GLY A 38 -19.40 -0.29 23.98
CA GLY A 38 -18.29 -1.14 24.45
C GLY A 38 -18.20 -2.61 24.01
N SER A 39 -19.14 -3.17 23.24
CA SER A 39 -19.14 -4.63 22.93
C SER A 39 -18.32 -5.03 21.69
N THR A 40 -18.10 -4.12 20.72
CA THR A 40 -17.48 -4.44 19.42
C THR A 40 -15.94 -4.47 19.42
N ARG A 41 -15.30 -4.19 20.56
CA ARG A 41 -13.84 -3.92 20.64
C ARG A 41 -12.96 -5.15 20.40
N LEU A 42 -13.34 -6.33 20.91
CA LEU A 42 -12.54 -7.55 20.79
C LEU A 42 -12.61 -8.15 19.38
N ALA A 43 -13.82 -8.28 18.82
CA ALA A 43 -14.03 -8.77 17.46
C ALA A 43 -13.36 -7.84 16.42
N SER A 44 -13.35 -6.52 16.67
CA SER A 44 -12.66 -5.55 15.82
C SER A 44 -11.14 -5.69 15.84
N ARG A 45 -10.51 -6.02 16.98
CA ARG A 45 -9.05 -6.22 17.06
C ARG A 45 -8.60 -7.52 16.41
N ALA A 46 -9.33 -8.61 16.63
CA ALA A 46 -9.02 -9.89 16.01
C ALA A 46 -9.17 -9.83 14.48
N SER A 47 -10.22 -9.15 13.97
CA SER A 47 -10.38 -8.92 12.53
C SER A 47 -9.31 -7.99 11.96
N GLN A 48 -8.92 -6.93 12.67
CA GLN A 48 -7.78 -6.07 12.30
C GLN A 48 -6.49 -6.88 12.12
N ARG A 49 -6.15 -7.71 13.12
CA ARG A 49 -4.97 -8.56 13.07
C ARG A 49 -5.02 -9.55 11.90
N ARG A 50 -6.17 -10.19 11.66
CA ARG A 50 -6.37 -11.10 10.52
C ARG A 50 -6.18 -10.39 9.18
N LEU A 51 -6.68 -9.17 9.05
CA LEU A 51 -6.50 -8.38 7.83
C LEU A 51 -5.03 -8.03 7.57
N GLU A 52 -4.29 -7.61 8.62
CA GLU A 52 -2.85 -7.36 8.47
C GLU A 52 -2.10 -8.64 8.08
N ILE A 53 -2.42 -9.79 8.71
CA ILE A 53 -1.81 -11.09 8.34
C ILE A 53 -2.09 -11.43 6.86
N ILE A 54 -3.34 -11.29 6.41
CA ILE A 54 -3.72 -11.58 5.01
C ILE A 54 -2.96 -10.66 4.06
N GLU A 55 -2.90 -9.36 4.36
CA GLU A 55 -2.21 -8.37 3.54
C GLU A 55 -0.72 -8.66 3.44
N SER A 56 -0.04 -8.89 4.56
CA SER A 56 1.38 -9.23 4.60
C SER A 56 1.66 -10.55 3.89
N SER A 57 0.73 -11.53 3.98
CA SER A 57 0.83 -12.79 3.23
C SER A 57 0.71 -12.57 1.73
N VAL A 58 -0.20 -11.70 1.29
CA VAL A 58 -0.40 -11.35 -0.13
C VAL A 58 0.83 -10.63 -0.67
N ILE A 59 1.38 -9.66 0.05
CA ILE A 59 2.60 -8.93 -0.32
C ILE A 59 3.77 -9.91 -0.46
N LEU A 60 3.97 -10.79 0.53
CA LEU A 60 5.02 -11.80 0.50
C LEU A 60 4.85 -12.76 -0.69
N PHE A 61 3.64 -13.27 -0.92
CA PHE A 61 3.34 -14.17 -2.03
C PHE A 61 3.68 -13.53 -3.38
N PHE A 62 3.17 -12.33 -3.65
CA PHE A 62 3.46 -11.65 -4.93
C PHE A 62 4.93 -11.25 -5.06
N SER A 63 5.61 -10.92 -3.97
CA SER A 63 7.05 -10.64 -3.98
C SER A 63 7.88 -11.87 -4.36
N VAL A 64 7.56 -13.03 -3.77
CA VAL A 64 8.22 -14.31 -4.11
C VAL A 64 7.92 -14.70 -5.56
N VAL A 65 6.65 -14.63 -5.98
CA VAL A 65 6.26 -14.94 -7.36
C VAL A 65 6.94 -14.00 -8.36
N GLY A 66 7.00 -12.69 -8.07
CA GLY A 66 7.69 -11.70 -8.90
C GLY A 66 9.18 -11.99 -9.02
N MET A 67 9.85 -12.28 -7.90
CA MET A 67 11.26 -12.66 -7.89
C MET A 67 11.53 -13.94 -8.70
N LEU A 68 10.70 -14.98 -8.53
CA LEU A 68 10.82 -16.21 -9.32
C LEU A 68 10.55 -15.97 -10.81
N ALA A 69 9.56 -15.13 -11.14
CA ALA A 69 9.25 -14.79 -12.52
C ALA A 69 10.42 -14.07 -13.19
N GLU A 70 11.03 -13.07 -12.53
CA GLU A 70 12.19 -12.36 -13.08
C GLU A 70 13.41 -13.27 -13.27
N GLN A 71 13.57 -14.30 -12.44
CA GLN A 71 14.72 -15.22 -12.53
C GLN A 71 14.52 -16.36 -13.53
N PHE A 72 13.29 -16.89 -13.65
CA PHE A 72 13.05 -18.16 -14.34
C PHE A 72 12.03 -18.11 -15.48
N VAL A 73 11.24 -17.04 -15.60
CA VAL A 73 10.27 -16.89 -16.70
C VAL A 73 10.92 -16.10 -17.84
N ALA A 74 10.61 -16.49 -19.08
CA ALA A 74 11.26 -16.00 -20.29
C ALA A 74 12.78 -16.27 -20.28
N ASP A 75 13.58 -15.49 -21.01
CA ASP A 75 15.04 -15.57 -21.04
C ASP A 75 15.68 -14.93 -19.80
N GLY A 76 15.13 -15.20 -18.61
CA GLY A 76 15.66 -14.70 -17.34
C GLY A 76 17.05 -15.27 -17.02
N PRO A 77 17.81 -14.63 -16.10
CA PRO A 77 19.20 -14.98 -15.81
C PRO A 77 19.41 -16.35 -15.13
N ARG A 78 18.36 -17.04 -14.67
CA ARG A 78 18.44 -18.36 -14.02
C ARG A 78 19.46 -18.41 -12.87
N LEU A 79 19.46 -17.37 -12.03
CA LEU A 79 20.41 -17.16 -10.92
C LEU A 79 21.87 -16.96 -11.33
N GLN A 80 22.16 -16.83 -12.63
CA GLN A 80 23.46 -16.42 -13.13
C GLN A 80 23.54 -14.89 -13.15
N LEU A 81 24.41 -14.32 -12.31
CA LEU A 81 24.60 -12.87 -12.23
C LEU A 81 25.62 -12.36 -13.25
N TYR A 82 26.64 -13.17 -13.52
CA TYR A 82 27.77 -12.81 -14.37
C TYR A 82 28.14 -13.99 -15.24
N ASP A 83 28.27 -13.75 -16.54
CA ASP A 83 28.86 -14.74 -17.43
C ASP A 83 30.38 -14.52 -17.51
N PHE A 84 31.11 -15.50 -16.97
CA PHE A 84 32.57 -15.51 -16.95
C PHE A 84 33.18 -15.82 -18.32
N ALA A 85 32.45 -16.46 -19.23
CA ALA A 85 32.91 -16.74 -20.58
C ALA A 85 32.92 -15.45 -21.42
N GLU A 86 31.77 -14.76 -21.47
CA GLU A 86 31.59 -13.53 -22.24
C GLU A 86 32.01 -12.26 -21.47
N LYS A 87 32.37 -12.39 -20.19
CA LYS A 87 32.83 -11.31 -19.30
C LYS A 87 31.87 -10.11 -19.22
N HIS A 88 30.59 -10.40 -19.07
CA HIS A 88 29.55 -9.38 -18.96
C HIS A 88 28.48 -9.78 -17.93
N TRP A 89 27.69 -8.79 -17.51
CA TRP A 89 26.60 -8.99 -16.57
C TRP A 89 25.38 -9.56 -17.28
N GLU A 90 24.75 -10.57 -16.66
CA GLU A 90 23.59 -11.26 -17.22
C GLU A 90 22.30 -10.58 -16.79
N ASN A 91 21.53 -10.07 -17.76
CA ASN A 91 20.17 -9.55 -17.56
C ASN A 91 19.99 -8.67 -16.31
N LEU A 92 20.85 -7.65 -16.15
CA LEU A 92 20.92 -6.84 -14.94
C LEU A 92 19.60 -6.13 -14.58
N MET A 93 18.73 -5.87 -15.56
CA MET A 93 17.40 -5.31 -15.32
C MET A 93 16.49 -6.27 -14.52
N ASN A 94 16.52 -7.55 -14.86
CA ASN A 94 15.79 -8.58 -14.11
C ASN A 94 16.32 -8.70 -12.69
N TRP A 95 17.64 -8.54 -12.49
CA TRP A 95 18.23 -8.50 -11.15
C TRP A 95 17.81 -7.28 -10.33
N GLN A 96 17.67 -6.11 -10.96
CA GLN A 96 17.15 -4.91 -10.28
C GLN A 96 15.70 -5.12 -9.84
N HIS A 97 14.84 -5.66 -10.71
CA HIS A 97 13.46 -5.99 -10.33
C HIS A 97 13.39 -7.07 -9.25
N ALA A 98 14.18 -8.14 -9.36
CA ALA A 98 14.28 -9.19 -8.33
C ALA A 98 14.71 -8.61 -6.98
N THR A 99 15.64 -7.65 -6.97
CA THR A 99 16.06 -6.93 -5.76
C THR A 99 14.92 -6.10 -5.18
N MET A 100 14.17 -5.37 -6.02
CA MET A 100 12.98 -4.63 -5.58
C MET A 100 11.96 -5.57 -4.92
N TYR A 101 11.62 -6.70 -5.57
CA TYR A 101 10.73 -7.71 -5.00
C TYR A 101 11.25 -8.30 -3.69
N LEU A 102 12.57 -8.53 -3.56
CA LEU A 102 13.17 -8.99 -2.32
C LEU A 102 12.88 -8.04 -1.16
N PHE A 103 13.03 -6.73 -1.34
CA PHE A 103 12.78 -5.75 -0.27
C PHE A 103 11.30 -5.68 0.13
N PHE A 104 10.36 -5.74 -0.81
CA PHE A 104 8.93 -5.85 -0.49
C PHE A 104 8.60 -7.19 0.20
N GLY A 105 9.25 -8.29 -0.20
CA GLY A 105 9.14 -9.60 0.44
C GLY A 105 9.66 -9.60 1.87
N LEU A 106 10.78 -8.93 2.14
CA LEU A 106 11.31 -8.73 3.50
C LEU A 106 10.34 -7.90 4.34
N ALA A 107 9.78 -6.82 3.80
CA ALA A 107 8.76 -6.02 4.50
C ALA A 107 7.50 -6.83 4.84
N GLY A 108 6.99 -7.61 3.88
CA GLY A 108 5.87 -8.53 4.10
C GLY A 108 6.18 -9.60 5.15
N THR A 109 7.37 -10.20 5.10
CA THR A 109 7.83 -11.20 6.08
C THR A 109 7.90 -10.63 7.50
N VAL A 110 8.54 -9.48 7.66
CA VAL A 110 8.66 -8.82 8.98
C VAL A 110 7.29 -8.44 9.52
N SER A 111 6.41 -7.89 8.69
CA SER A 111 5.04 -7.57 9.08
C SER A 111 4.25 -8.82 9.48
N LEU A 112 4.40 -9.94 8.75
CA LEU A 112 3.75 -11.21 9.07
C LEU A 112 4.23 -11.77 10.42
N ILE A 113 5.54 -11.73 10.69
CA ILE A 113 6.11 -12.15 11.98
C ILE A 113 5.54 -11.27 13.09
N ILE A 114 5.62 -9.94 12.97
CA ILE A 114 5.09 -9.00 13.97
C ILE A 114 3.63 -9.31 14.31
N HIS A 115 2.78 -9.51 13.30
CA HIS A 115 1.37 -9.75 13.51
C HIS A 115 1.02 -11.19 13.93
N THR A 116 1.93 -12.17 13.82
CA THR A 116 1.68 -13.57 14.23
C THR A 116 2.26 -13.91 15.59
N THR A 117 3.44 -13.39 15.93
CA THR A 117 4.18 -13.76 17.14
C THR A 117 4.20 -12.66 18.21
N ASP A 118 3.83 -11.41 17.88
CA ASP A 118 3.91 -10.26 18.78
C ASP A 118 5.32 -10.03 19.39
N THR A 119 6.39 -10.58 18.76
CA THR A 119 7.77 -10.59 19.31
C THR A 119 8.56 -9.32 19.04
N ALA A 120 8.10 -8.45 18.14
CA ALA A 120 8.83 -7.28 17.67
C ALA A 120 7.94 -6.01 17.74
N PRO A 121 8.54 -4.82 17.86
CA PRO A 121 7.78 -3.58 17.97
C PRO A 121 6.96 -3.34 16.71
N LEU A 122 5.68 -2.98 16.87
CA LEU A 122 4.79 -2.71 15.75
C LEU A 122 5.35 -1.67 14.78
N ALA A 123 6.14 -0.70 15.25
CA ALA A 123 6.74 0.33 14.39
C ALA A 123 7.68 -0.21 13.30
N LEU A 124 8.22 -1.42 13.49
CA LEU A 124 9.12 -2.06 12.53
C LEU A 124 8.43 -2.41 11.21
N ASP A 125 7.10 -2.64 11.19
CA ASP A 125 6.35 -2.90 9.94
C ASP A 125 6.41 -1.70 8.97
N ARG A 126 6.22 -0.48 9.49
CA ARG A 126 6.26 0.79 8.76
C ARG A 126 7.68 1.13 8.34
N LEU A 127 8.65 0.86 9.21
CA LEU A 127 10.06 1.07 8.88
C LEU A 127 10.49 0.20 7.70
N MET A 128 10.16 -1.10 7.73
CA MET A 128 10.50 -2.00 6.63
C MET A 128 9.79 -1.64 5.32
N LEU A 129 8.53 -1.20 5.40
CA LEU A 129 7.81 -0.69 4.23
C LEU A 129 8.46 0.57 3.66
N ALA A 130 8.87 1.51 4.51
CA ALA A 130 9.59 2.71 4.10
C ALA A 130 10.93 2.38 3.41
N ILE A 131 11.67 1.41 3.96
CA ILE A 131 12.92 0.92 3.35
C ILE A 131 12.66 0.28 1.99
N ALA A 132 11.56 -0.47 1.82
CA ALA A 132 11.21 -1.08 0.55
C ALA A 132 10.92 -0.03 -0.53
N PHE A 133 10.08 0.96 -0.24
CA PHE A 133 9.84 2.08 -1.16
C PHE A 133 11.10 2.91 -1.44
N PHE A 134 11.94 3.13 -0.43
CA PHE A 134 13.21 3.82 -0.63
C PHE A 134 14.13 3.05 -1.58
N ASN A 135 14.22 1.72 -1.42
CA ASN A 135 15.03 0.87 -2.29
C ASN A 135 14.49 0.85 -3.73
N GLU A 136 13.17 0.78 -3.90
CA GLU A 136 12.51 0.93 -5.21
C GLU A 136 12.91 2.25 -5.89
N GLY A 137 12.76 3.37 -5.19
CA GLY A 137 13.13 4.68 -5.71
C GLY A 137 14.63 4.81 -6.01
N PHE A 138 15.48 4.23 -5.15
CA PHE A 138 16.92 4.20 -5.34
C PHE A 138 17.33 3.44 -6.61
N LEU A 139 16.76 2.25 -6.83
CA LEU A 139 17.04 1.47 -8.05
C LEU A 139 16.54 2.19 -9.31
N PHE A 140 15.34 2.77 -9.27
CA PHE A 140 14.81 3.53 -10.40
C PHE A 140 15.63 4.76 -10.73
N LEU A 141 16.14 5.49 -9.73
CA LEU A 141 16.96 6.68 -9.96
C LEU A 141 18.21 6.36 -10.79
N TYR A 142 18.92 5.29 -10.46
CA TYR A 142 20.14 4.92 -11.16
C TYR A 142 19.90 4.20 -12.49
N HIS A 143 18.68 3.72 -12.72
CA HIS A 143 18.25 3.14 -13.99
C HIS A 143 18.01 4.18 -15.11
N LEU A 144 17.98 5.48 -14.79
CA LEU A 144 17.67 6.53 -15.78
C LEU A 144 18.83 6.91 -16.72
N HIS A 145 20.06 6.47 -16.41
CA HIS A 145 21.23 6.85 -17.18
C HIS A 145 21.15 6.37 -18.65
N GLY A 146 21.43 7.28 -19.59
CA GLY A 146 21.50 6.95 -21.02
C GLY A 146 20.15 6.91 -21.75
N ARG A 147 19.05 7.31 -21.11
CA ARG A 147 17.71 7.38 -21.72
C ARG A 147 17.42 8.73 -22.38
N SER A 148 16.34 8.78 -23.18
CA SER A 148 15.87 10.01 -23.82
C SER A 148 15.28 11.00 -22.82
N MET A 149 15.16 12.27 -23.21
CA MET A 149 14.74 13.34 -22.30
C MET A 149 13.36 13.07 -21.68
N LEU A 150 12.37 12.72 -22.50
CA LEU A 150 11.02 12.44 -22.00
C LEU A 150 10.96 11.19 -21.12
N ASP A 151 11.72 10.13 -21.47
CA ASP A 151 11.81 8.90 -20.68
C ASP A 151 12.39 9.18 -19.29
N VAL A 152 13.49 9.95 -19.21
CA VAL A 152 14.05 10.38 -17.93
C VAL A 152 13.02 11.18 -17.13
N HIS A 153 12.33 12.12 -17.76
CA HIS A 153 11.39 13.01 -17.07
C HIS A 153 10.17 12.31 -16.49
N VAL A 154 9.53 11.43 -17.26
CA VAL A 154 8.35 10.69 -16.78
C VAL A 154 8.72 9.80 -15.59
N HIS A 155 9.92 9.21 -15.58
CA HIS A 155 10.40 8.42 -14.44
C HIS A 155 10.88 9.29 -13.27
N GLN A 156 11.46 10.47 -13.51
CA GLN A 156 11.77 11.42 -12.43
C GLN A 156 10.51 11.85 -11.68
N LEU A 157 9.40 12.06 -12.40
CA LEU A 157 8.11 12.34 -11.79
C LEU A 157 7.61 11.17 -10.94
N LEU A 158 7.80 9.92 -11.38
CA LEU A 158 7.52 8.73 -10.59
C LEU A 158 8.32 8.71 -9.28
N LEU A 159 9.61 9.07 -9.32
CA LEU A 159 10.48 9.09 -8.14
C LEU A 159 9.94 10.01 -7.05
N TYR A 160 9.30 11.13 -7.39
CA TYR A 160 8.69 12.00 -6.38
C TYR A 160 7.55 11.31 -5.63
N ALA A 161 6.73 10.51 -6.31
CA ALA A 161 5.70 9.70 -5.65
C ALA A 161 6.35 8.63 -4.75
N VAL A 162 7.30 7.85 -5.28
CA VAL A 162 7.96 6.75 -4.56
C VAL A 162 8.71 7.24 -3.31
N PHE A 163 9.54 8.29 -3.44
CA PHE A 163 10.23 8.86 -2.28
C PHE A 163 9.27 9.56 -1.32
N GLY A 164 8.17 10.13 -1.82
CA GLY A 164 7.07 10.62 -1.00
C GLY A 164 6.44 9.51 -0.16
N GLU A 165 6.19 8.33 -0.74
CA GLU A 165 5.71 7.15 -0.03
C GLU A 165 6.68 6.66 1.03
N ALA A 166 7.96 6.55 0.68
CA ALA A 166 9.01 6.16 1.62
C ALA A 166 9.08 7.12 2.82
N LEU A 167 9.02 8.43 2.57
CA LEU A 167 9.04 9.46 3.60
C LEU A 167 7.79 9.38 4.49
N VAL A 168 6.60 9.28 3.91
CA VAL A 168 5.35 9.23 4.70
C VAL A 168 5.29 7.93 5.51
N ALA A 169 5.68 6.80 4.93
CA ALA A 169 5.78 5.52 5.65
C ALA A 169 6.79 5.61 6.81
N PHE A 170 7.91 6.31 6.64
CA PHE A 170 8.86 6.57 7.71
C PHE A 170 8.26 7.47 8.81
N LEU A 171 7.52 8.52 8.45
CA LEU A 171 6.83 9.37 9.43
C LEU A 171 5.76 8.60 10.24
N GLU A 172 5.12 7.59 9.63
CA GLU A 172 4.17 6.70 10.32
C GLU A 172 4.84 5.82 11.40
N VAL A 173 6.17 5.64 11.37
CA VAL A 173 6.93 4.96 12.45
C VAL A 173 6.75 5.70 13.78
N PHE A 174 6.80 7.04 13.73
CA PHE A 174 6.68 7.90 14.92
C PHE A 174 5.24 8.31 15.22
N HIS A 175 4.42 8.49 14.18
CA HIS A 175 3.06 9.03 14.29
C HIS A 175 1.99 8.00 13.88
N ARG A 176 2.12 6.76 14.36
CA ARG A 176 1.22 5.66 13.99
C ARG A 176 -0.24 5.97 14.34
N GLY A 177 -1.15 5.75 13.39
CA GLY A 177 -2.58 6.00 13.58
C GLY A 177 -3.01 7.44 13.33
N ASN A 178 -2.09 8.31 12.88
CA ASN A 178 -2.45 9.61 12.33
C ASN A 178 -3.08 9.40 10.93
N ILE A 179 -4.39 9.58 10.86
CA ILE A 179 -5.17 9.37 9.63
C ILE A 179 -4.69 10.24 8.46
N LEU A 180 -4.12 11.42 8.71
CA LEU A 180 -3.62 12.29 7.65
C LEU A 180 -2.40 11.67 6.95
N LEU A 181 -1.47 11.11 7.72
CA LEU A 181 -0.31 10.42 7.15
C LEU A 181 -0.74 9.14 6.41
N GLU A 182 -1.66 8.37 7.01
CA GLU A 182 -2.18 7.15 6.39
C GLU A 182 -2.86 7.43 5.04
N LEU A 183 -3.71 8.48 4.96
CA LEU A 183 -4.37 8.90 3.71
C LEU A 183 -3.39 9.53 2.72
N LEU A 184 -2.37 10.26 3.20
CA LEU A 184 -1.34 10.83 2.34
C LEU A 184 -0.51 9.74 1.67
N ARG A 185 -0.12 8.69 2.41
CA ARG A 185 0.55 7.52 1.80
C ARG A 185 -0.35 6.86 0.76
N CYS A 186 -1.62 6.64 1.08
CA CYS A 186 -2.56 6.08 0.10
C CYS A 186 -2.68 6.94 -1.17
N THR A 187 -2.65 8.27 -1.01
CA THR A 187 -2.68 9.22 -2.13
C THR A 187 -1.46 9.06 -3.02
N PHE A 188 -0.27 8.99 -2.42
CA PHE A 188 0.95 8.74 -3.19
C PHE A 188 0.93 7.36 -3.85
N THR A 189 0.46 6.30 -3.18
CA THR A 189 0.36 4.96 -3.78
C THR A 189 -0.61 4.92 -4.97
N VAL A 190 -1.74 5.65 -4.91
CA VAL A 190 -2.63 5.81 -6.07
C VAL A 190 -1.95 6.63 -7.18
N LEU A 191 -1.23 7.69 -6.83
CA LEU A 191 -0.46 8.49 -7.78
C LEU A 191 0.60 7.65 -8.49
N GLN A 192 1.47 6.96 -7.74
CA GLN A 192 2.49 6.03 -8.24
C GLN A 192 1.86 5.00 -9.20
N GLY A 193 0.77 4.35 -8.78
CA GLY A 193 0.08 3.38 -9.62
C GLY A 193 -0.50 3.95 -10.92
N SER A 194 -1.19 5.09 -10.83
CA SER A 194 -1.74 5.76 -12.02
C SER A 194 -0.64 6.29 -12.95
N TRP A 195 0.49 6.70 -12.39
CA TRP A 195 1.61 7.27 -13.13
C TRP A 195 2.41 6.19 -13.87
N PHE A 196 2.55 5.00 -13.28
CA PHE A 196 3.06 3.84 -14.02
C PHE A 196 2.25 3.57 -15.29
N TRP A 197 0.92 3.67 -15.23
CA TRP A 197 0.09 3.56 -16.44
C TRP A 197 0.39 4.67 -17.45
N GLU A 198 0.53 5.91 -16.99
CA GLU A 198 0.87 7.06 -17.85
C GLU A 198 2.23 6.85 -18.55
N ILE A 199 3.26 6.39 -17.83
CA ILE A 199 4.56 6.03 -18.43
C ILE A 199 4.38 4.97 -19.51
N GLY A 200 3.55 3.96 -19.24
CA GLY A 200 3.20 2.93 -20.22
C GLY A 200 2.61 3.53 -21.50
N PHE A 201 1.64 4.43 -21.39
CA PHE A 201 0.99 5.06 -22.54
C PHE A 201 1.92 6.02 -23.30
N VAL A 202 2.78 6.76 -22.62
CA VAL A 202 3.68 7.74 -23.24
C VAL A 202 4.84 7.05 -23.96
N LEU A 203 5.51 6.09 -23.31
CA LEU A 203 6.70 5.45 -23.86
C LEU A 203 6.39 4.22 -24.72
N TYR A 204 5.24 3.57 -24.50
CA TYR A 204 4.86 2.34 -25.18
C TYR A 204 3.37 2.38 -25.59
N PRO A 205 2.93 3.38 -26.39
CA PRO A 205 1.53 3.55 -26.74
C PRO A 205 0.99 2.29 -27.45
N PRO A 206 -0.03 1.61 -26.89
CA PRO A 206 -0.58 0.41 -27.51
C PRO A 206 -1.33 0.71 -28.82
N ARG A 207 -1.80 1.96 -28.97
CA ARG A 207 -2.47 2.52 -30.16
C ARG A 207 -2.23 4.04 -30.19
N GLY A 208 -2.10 4.63 -31.37
CA GLY A 208 -1.94 6.08 -31.55
C GLY A 208 -0.54 6.48 -32.04
N PRO A 209 -0.31 7.77 -32.30
CA PRO A 209 1.00 8.27 -32.71
C PRO A 209 2.02 8.14 -31.59
N GLU A 210 3.27 7.87 -31.96
CA GLU A 210 4.39 7.88 -31.01
C GLU A 210 4.71 9.30 -30.55
N TRP A 211 5.17 9.43 -29.31
CA TRP A 211 5.56 10.70 -28.73
C TRP A 211 6.97 11.08 -29.18
N ASP A 212 7.19 12.37 -29.47
CA ASP A 212 8.55 12.88 -29.64
C ASP A 212 9.24 12.96 -28.27
N LEU A 213 10.18 12.04 -28.04
CA LEU A 213 10.91 11.89 -26.79
C LEU A 213 11.93 13.02 -26.53
N LYS A 214 12.17 13.91 -27.49
CA LYS A 214 13.10 15.04 -27.40
C LYS A 214 12.38 16.39 -27.37
N ASP A 215 11.08 16.43 -27.61
CA ASP A 215 10.30 17.67 -27.60
C ASP A 215 10.11 18.19 -26.16
N HIS A 216 10.48 19.46 -25.95
CA HIS A 216 10.31 20.15 -24.69
C HIS A 216 8.82 20.40 -24.35
N SER A 217 7.97 20.59 -25.36
CA SER A 217 6.53 20.83 -25.15
C SER A 217 5.86 19.62 -24.51
N ASN A 218 6.26 18.41 -24.91
CA ASN A 218 5.82 17.16 -24.29
C ASN A 218 6.22 17.09 -22.81
N MET A 219 7.41 17.57 -22.43
CA MET A 219 7.84 17.63 -21.03
C MET A 219 6.96 18.54 -20.19
N MET A 220 6.64 19.73 -20.71
CA MET A 220 5.75 20.68 -20.03
C MET A 220 4.35 20.10 -19.85
N PHE A 221 3.81 19.48 -20.92
CA PHE A 221 2.50 18.84 -20.88
C PHE A 221 2.44 17.69 -19.86
N ILE A 222 3.43 16.80 -19.87
CA ILE A 222 3.51 15.67 -18.93
C ILE A 222 3.63 16.16 -17.48
N THR A 223 4.38 17.23 -17.22
CA THR A 223 4.47 17.82 -15.87
C THR A 223 3.10 18.32 -15.39
N MET A 224 2.31 18.92 -16.28
CA MET A 224 0.95 19.32 -15.99
C MET A 224 0.04 18.11 -15.74
N CYS A 225 0.14 17.07 -16.57
CA CYS A 225 -0.59 15.80 -16.37
C CYS A 225 -0.29 15.18 -15.00
N TYR A 226 0.98 15.19 -14.55
CA TYR A 226 1.34 14.69 -13.22
C TYR A 226 0.56 15.40 -12.10
N SER A 227 0.39 16.72 -12.23
CA SER A 227 -0.39 17.51 -11.27
C SER A 227 -1.87 17.13 -11.29
N TRP A 228 -2.43 16.79 -12.46
CA TRP A 228 -3.79 16.28 -12.59
C TRP A 228 -3.95 14.89 -11.97
N HIS A 229 -2.97 14.00 -12.16
CA HIS A 229 -2.96 12.69 -11.51
C HIS A 229 -2.91 12.82 -9.98
N LEU A 230 -2.12 13.75 -9.44
CA LEU A 230 -2.09 14.02 -8.00
C LEU A 230 -3.44 14.55 -7.50
N ALA A 231 -4.04 15.51 -8.22
CA ALA A 231 -5.37 16.03 -7.90
C ALA A 231 -6.44 14.93 -7.92
N PHE A 232 -6.39 14.05 -8.92
CA PHE A 232 -7.30 12.91 -9.03
C PHE A 232 -7.08 11.89 -7.92
N ALA A 233 -5.82 11.56 -7.58
CA ALA A 233 -5.50 10.67 -6.47
C ALA A 233 -6.05 11.20 -5.14
N MET A 234 -5.87 12.49 -4.86
CA MET A 234 -6.45 13.15 -3.67
C MET A 234 -7.98 13.06 -3.66
N LEU A 235 -8.62 13.30 -4.81
CA LEU A 235 -10.08 13.20 -4.95
C LEU A 235 -10.56 11.77 -4.65
N VAL A 236 -9.94 10.76 -5.27
CA VAL A 236 -10.29 9.34 -5.08
C VAL A 236 -10.18 8.96 -3.61
N VAL A 237 -9.05 9.28 -2.97
CA VAL A 237 -8.82 8.98 -1.56
C VAL A 237 -9.83 9.71 -0.66
N GLY A 238 -10.09 10.99 -0.93
CA GLY A 238 -11.05 11.80 -0.18
C GLY A 238 -12.48 11.26 -0.29
N VAL A 239 -12.94 10.95 -1.49
CA VAL A 239 -14.29 10.39 -1.75
C VAL A 239 -14.45 9.03 -1.06
N LEU A 240 -13.45 8.15 -1.16
CA LEU A 240 -13.47 6.85 -0.49
C LEU A 240 -13.53 7.01 1.04
N TYR A 241 -12.71 7.90 1.60
CA TYR A 241 -12.72 8.19 3.04
C TYR A 241 -14.09 8.69 3.52
N CYS A 242 -14.68 9.66 2.81
CA CYS A 242 -15.99 10.20 3.12
C CYS A 242 -17.07 9.12 3.03
N THR A 243 -17.04 8.31 1.96
CA THR A 243 -18.02 7.24 1.73
C THR A 243 -17.98 6.20 2.84
N VAL A 244 -16.79 5.66 3.17
CA VAL A 244 -16.61 4.68 4.24
C VAL A 244 -17.06 5.26 5.59
N SER A 245 -16.66 6.49 5.89
CA SER A 245 -17.06 7.18 7.13
C SER A 245 -18.58 7.35 7.24
N CYS A 246 -19.25 7.76 6.15
CA CYS A 246 -20.71 7.89 6.10
C CYS A 246 -21.43 6.55 6.24
N VAL A 247 -20.95 5.49 5.58
CA VAL A 247 -21.52 4.14 5.68
C VAL A 247 -21.41 3.61 7.11
N VAL A 248 -20.24 3.69 7.73
CA VAL A 248 -20.03 3.26 9.12
C VAL A 248 -20.95 4.01 10.07
N ARG A 249 -21.02 5.35 9.95
CA ARG A 249 -21.90 6.18 10.78
C ARG A 249 -23.38 5.81 10.60
N SER A 250 -23.81 5.54 9.37
CA SER A 250 -25.19 5.17 9.06
C SER A 250 -25.56 3.79 9.60
N ARG A 251 -24.64 2.82 9.54
CA ARG A 251 -24.85 1.48 10.11
C ARG A 251 -24.94 1.52 11.64
N LEU A 252 -24.07 2.28 12.29
CA LEU A 252 -24.08 2.43 13.75
C LEU A 252 -25.36 3.09 14.27
N LYS A 253 -25.92 4.08 13.54
CA LYS A 253 -27.21 4.69 13.88
C LYS A 253 -28.40 3.71 13.77
N ARG A 254 -28.29 2.65 12.96
CA ARG A 254 -29.39 1.68 12.76
C ARG A 254 -29.40 0.55 13.79
N THR A 255 -28.28 0.29 14.47
CA THR A 255 -28.23 -0.64 15.60
C THR A 255 -28.81 0.03 16.84
N PRO A 256 -29.99 -0.36 17.35
CA PRO A 256 -30.48 0.15 18.63
C PRO A 256 -29.49 -0.19 19.75
N PRO A 257 -29.37 0.64 20.80
CA PRO A 257 -28.58 0.27 21.97
C PRO A 257 -29.16 -1.04 22.50
N MET A 258 -28.35 -2.11 22.48
CA MET A 258 -28.72 -3.37 23.09
C MET A 258 -28.87 -3.08 24.59
N GLU A 259 -30.11 -2.89 25.05
CA GLU A 259 -30.42 -2.84 26.47
C GLU A 259 -29.83 -4.11 27.06
N MET A 260 -28.80 -3.93 27.88
CA MET A 260 -28.23 -5.00 28.68
C MET A 260 -29.28 -5.28 29.74
N GLY A 261 -30.23 -6.14 29.37
CA GLY A 261 -31.35 -6.55 30.19
C GLY A 261 -30.85 -6.88 31.58
N LEU A 262 -31.35 -6.11 32.54
CA LEU A 262 -31.07 -6.25 33.96
C LEU A 262 -31.05 -7.73 34.36
N LEU A 263 -29.87 -8.23 34.75
CA LEU A 263 -29.78 -9.23 35.82
C LEU A 263 -30.16 -8.52 37.12
N LYS A 264 -31.46 -8.22 37.28
CA LYS A 264 -32.04 -7.82 38.55
C LYS A 264 -32.13 -9.09 39.40
N THR A 265 -31.08 -9.31 40.18
CA THR A 265 -31.08 -9.90 41.51
C THR A 265 -32.30 -10.76 41.85
N ARG A 266 -32.20 -12.08 41.62
CA ARG A 266 -33.04 -13.07 42.32
C ARG A 266 -32.37 -13.38 43.67
N GLU A 267 -32.35 -12.40 44.55
CA GLU A 267 -32.02 -12.56 45.98
C GLU A 267 -32.89 -11.58 46.78
N ARG A 268 -34.12 -12.02 47.08
CA ARG A 268 -34.94 -11.65 48.25
C ARG A 268 -36.31 -12.28 48.03
N ASP A 269 -36.45 -13.50 48.52
CA ASP A 269 -37.70 -14.10 49.01
C ASP A 269 -37.33 -15.47 49.61
N ALA A 270 -36.57 -15.42 50.69
CA ALA A 270 -36.38 -16.46 51.70
C ALA A 270 -35.47 -15.84 52.76
N ASP A 271 -36.03 -15.57 53.94
CA ASP A 271 -35.40 -15.10 55.20
C ASP A 271 -35.91 -13.73 55.65
N SER A 272 -37.09 -13.74 56.28
CA SER A 272 -37.44 -12.94 57.48
C SER A 272 -38.95 -12.95 57.72
N GLU A 273 -39.46 -14.02 58.33
CA GLU A 273 -40.56 -13.90 59.29
C GLU A 273 -40.13 -14.70 60.54
N ASP A 274 -39.38 -14.02 61.40
CA ASP A 274 -39.15 -14.42 62.78
C ASP A 274 -40.41 -14.13 63.62
N GLU A 275 -40.69 -15.08 64.51
CA GLU A 275 -41.26 -14.93 65.86
C GLU A 275 -41.74 -13.53 66.26
N ILE A 276 -43.06 -13.34 66.40
CA ILE A 276 -43.67 -12.60 67.52
C ILE A 276 -45.04 -13.25 67.86
N LEU A 277 -45.15 -13.72 69.11
CA LEU A 277 -46.30 -14.24 69.90
C LEU A 277 -46.66 -15.73 69.80
#